data_AF-A0A2E2B999-F1
#
_entry.id   AF-A0A2E2B999-F1
#
_cell.length_a   1.000
_cell.length_b   1.000
_cell.length_c   1.000
_cell.angle_alpha   90.00
_cell.angle_beta   90.00
_cell.angle_gamma   90.00
#
_symmetry.space_group_name_H-M   'P 1'
#
loop_
_entity.id
_entity.type
_entity.pdbx_description
1 polymer ?
#
loop_
_entity_poly.entity_id
_entity_poly.type
_entity_poly.pdbx_seq_one_letter_code
_entity_poly.pdbx_strand_id
1 'polypeptide(L)'
;MKSKSVPLLLVLILLFSVPVSADETSSTSCEIHGESTEDRVGCLDSDGDGWSDPDVNWNISMGADAFPNNASEHSDLDGDGIGDVADEDMDGDLSPDEVDVWPEDSGIWSDTDGDGYADQGSHAKSDNCPFTYGKSRYRLKGCSDIDGDFTPDIYDSDADGDGISNQQEIAASTGTILYDPYNADITPLDFDKDTIPDDLDPDDDNDDWPDDVEIDRGSDKFNKEETPFNLYFNSNTGFFYSGGLSGDSFSSEYDAESIEISLSALSEIVFEELVIPFLLVPIYFAIFFARRGEYKKCLAEIEAAKSLKQLIELESKVNLMVKEKKIKVYHGLVLRNALEENESKYKSLKRFSYEEE
;
A
#
# COMPACT_ATOMS: atom_id res chain seq x y z
N MET A 1 -26.68 36.90 39.67
CA MET A 1 -28.06 37.41 39.46
C MET A 1 -28.71 36.60 38.36
N LYS A 2 -29.91 36.07 38.64
CA LYS A 2 -30.92 35.48 37.73
C LYS A 2 -30.57 34.17 37.01
N SER A 3 -30.76 33.09 37.77
CA SER A 3 -31.35 31.83 37.30
C SER A 3 -32.70 32.13 36.61
N LYS A 4 -32.91 31.57 35.41
CA LYS A 4 -34.22 31.48 34.76
C LYS A 4 -34.61 30.00 34.70
N SER A 5 -35.59 29.68 35.52
CA SER A 5 -36.34 28.43 35.58
C SER A 5 -37.13 28.19 34.29
N VAL A 6 -36.88 27.06 33.62
CA VAL A 6 -37.70 26.50 32.54
C VAL A 6 -38.67 25.50 33.18
N PRO A 7 -39.98 25.49 32.82
CA PRO A 7 -40.95 24.66 33.49
C PRO A 7 -40.82 23.19 33.05
N LEU A 8 -40.77 22.31 34.04
CA LEU A 8 -40.85 20.87 33.92
C LEU A 8 -42.27 20.50 33.42
N LEU A 9 -42.40 20.26 32.11
CA LEU A 9 -43.61 19.68 31.53
C LEU A 9 -43.58 18.17 31.83
N LEU A 10 -44.33 17.76 32.84
CA LEU A 10 -44.52 16.36 33.23
C LEU A 10 -45.41 15.69 32.17
N VAL A 11 -44.80 15.07 31.16
CA VAL A 11 -45.52 14.21 30.20
C VAL A 11 -45.77 12.88 30.89
N LEU A 12 -47.00 12.72 31.38
CA LEU A 12 -47.54 11.45 31.86
C LEU A 12 -47.70 10.52 30.64
N ILE A 13 -46.74 9.63 30.41
CA ILE A 13 -46.88 8.52 29.46
C ILE A 13 -47.89 7.55 30.08
N LEU A 14 -49.16 7.74 29.75
CA LEU A 14 -50.19 6.72 29.88
C LEU A 14 -49.82 5.60 28.91
N LEU A 15 -49.32 4.50 29.47
CA LEU A 15 -49.32 3.18 28.82
C LEU A 15 -50.78 2.79 28.57
N PHE A 16 -51.37 3.32 27.51
CA PHE A 16 -52.49 2.70 26.84
C PHE A 16 -51.92 1.49 26.11
N SER A 17 -52.11 0.31 26.70
CA SER A 17 -52.18 -0.93 25.95
C SER A 17 -53.31 -0.78 24.93
N VAL A 18 -52.94 -0.30 23.74
CA VAL A 18 -53.79 -0.40 22.57
C VAL A 18 -53.89 -1.91 22.30
N PRO A 19 -55.08 -2.54 22.34
CA PRO A 19 -55.19 -3.80 21.63
C PRO A 19 -54.96 -3.42 20.17
N VAL A 20 -53.88 -3.95 19.60
CA VAL A 20 -53.80 -4.10 18.15
C VAL A 20 -55.00 -4.97 17.80
N SER A 21 -56.08 -4.35 17.36
CA SER A 21 -57.06 -5.04 16.54
C SER A 21 -56.32 -5.36 15.25
N ALA A 22 -56.15 -6.67 15.02
CA ALA A 22 -55.82 -7.17 13.71
C ALA A 22 -56.79 -6.54 12.70
N ASP A 23 -56.23 -5.95 11.65
CA ASP A 23 -56.98 -5.48 10.50
C ASP A 23 -57.38 -6.74 9.71
N GLU A 24 -58.51 -7.34 10.09
CA GLU A 24 -59.15 -8.43 9.34
C GLU A 24 -59.80 -7.87 8.07
N THR A 25 -58.97 -7.61 7.07
CA THR A 25 -59.40 -7.53 5.68
C THR A 25 -58.68 -8.60 4.85
N SER A 26 -58.87 -9.86 5.25
CA SER A 26 -59.04 -10.97 4.34
C SER A 26 -60.26 -11.72 4.85
N SER A 27 -61.34 -11.78 4.08
CA SER A 27 -62.57 -12.40 4.55
C SER A 27 -62.36 -13.89 4.76
N THR A 28 -62.09 -14.30 6.00
CA THR A 28 -62.28 -15.64 6.56
C THR A 28 -63.77 -15.98 6.60
N SER A 29 -64.42 -15.97 5.43
CA SER A 29 -65.84 -16.30 5.27
C SER A 29 -65.94 -17.58 4.47
N CYS A 30 -65.91 -18.71 5.15
CA CYS A 30 -66.38 -19.97 4.59
C CYS A 30 -67.90 -20.00 4.48
N GLU A 31 -68.40 -20.81 3.56
CA GLU A 31 -69.84 -21.02 3.39
C GLU A 31 -70.46 -21.78 4.57
N ILE A 32 -69.68 -22.70 5.16
CA ILE A 32 -70.10 -23.56 6.27
C ILE A 32 -69.09 -23.40 7.41
N HIS A 33 -69.61 -23.07 8.59
CA HIS A 33 -68.82 -23.08 9.82
C HIS A 33 -68.51 -24.50 10.28
N GLY A 34 -67.31 -24.72 10.79
CA GLY A 34 -66.83 -26.01 11.29
C GLY A 34 -65.67 -25.85 12.27
N GLU A 35 -64.78 -26.84 12.30
CA GLU A 35 -63.76 -27.00 13.34
C GLU A 35 -62.32 -26.94 12.80
N SER A 36 -62.10 -26.47 11.56
CA SER A 36 -60.74 -26.27 11.01
C SER A 36 -59.89 -25.36 11.90
N THR A 37 -58.59 -25.63 11.96
CA THR A 37 -57.63 -24.95 12.84
C THR A 37 -56.36 -24.45 12.18
N GLU A 38 -55.93 -25.04 11.06
CA GLU A 38 -54.64 -24.73 10.43
C GLU A 38 -54.74 -23.56 9.43
N ASP A 39 -55.79 -23.52 8.62
CA ASP A 39 -56.00 -22.49 7.61
C ASP A 39 -57.15 -21.51 7.98
N ARG A 40 -58.28 -21.56 7.28
CA ARG A 40 -59.45 -20.72 7.53
C ARG A 40 -60.14 -21.22 8.79
N VAL A 41 -59.68 -20.77 9.96
CA VAL A 41 -60.16 -21.23 11.27
C VAL A 41 -61.68 -21.12 11.40
N GLY A 42 -62.32 -22.21 11.85
CA GLY A 42 -63.76 -22.26 12.12
C GLY A 42 -64.62 -22.56 10.89
N CYS A 43 -64.02 -23.16 9.86
CA CYS A 43 -64.67 -23.59 8.63
C CYS A 43 -64.88 -25.10 8.61
N LEU A 44 -65.72 -25.57 7.68
CA LEU A 44 -65.97 -27.00 7.51
C LEU A 44 -64.64 -27.72 7.27
N ASP A 45 -64.43 -28.76 8.07
CA ASP A 45 -63.31 -29.69 8.03
C ASP A 45 -63.98 -31.06 8.23
N SER A 46 -64.11 -31.80 7.13
CA SER A 46 -64.95 -32.99 7.06
C SER A 46 -64.32 -34.22 7.70
N ASP A 47 -63.00 -34.31 7.77
CA ASP A 47 -62.27 -35.46 8.31
C ASP A 47 -61.49 -35.16 9.59
N GLY A 48 -61.37 -33.89 9.96
CA GLY A 48 -60.87 -33.42 11.25
C GLY A 48 -59.35 -33.34 11.32
N ASP A 49 -58.66 -33.13 10.21
CA ASP A 49 -57.21 -32.97 10.15
C ASP A 49 -56.72 -31.54 10.43
N GLY A 50 -57.67 -30.59 10.53
CA GLY A 50 -57.43 -29.19 10.82
C GLY A 50 -57.43 -28.28 9.59
N TRP A 51 -57.42 -28.79 8.37
CA TRP A 51 -57.52 -28.02 7.13
C TRP A 51 -58.96 -27.92 6.65
N SER A 52 -59.34 -26.80 6.04
CA SER A 52 -60.73 -26.56 5.67
C SER A 52 -61.08 -27.09 4.27
N ASP A 53 -62.24 -27.75 4.16
CA ASP A 53 -62.81 -28.22 2.89
C ASP A 53 -62.89 -27.09 1.84
N PRO A 54 -62.65 -27.39 0.56
CA PRO A 54 -62.74 -26.40 -0.51
C PRO A 54 -64.18 -25.90 -0.69
N ASP A 55 -64.33 -24.59 -0.87
CA ASP A 55 -65.60 -23.94 -1.19
C ASP A 55 -65.46 -22.95 -2.37
N VAL A 56 -66.53 -22.21 -2.65
CA VAL A 56 -66.58 -21.27 -3.78
C VAL A 56 -65.55 -20.13 -3.71
N ASN A 57 -65.08 -19.78 -2.51
CA ASN A 57 -64.17 -18.66 -2.27
C ASN A 57 -62.74 -19.12 -1.92
N TRP A 58 -62.53 -20.41 -1.63
CA TRP A 58 -61.24 -20.99 -1.29
C TRP A 58 -61.17 -22.40 -1.85
N ASN A 59 -60.36 -22.59 -2.88
CA ASN A 59 -60.18 -23.88 -3.53
C ASN A 59 -58.80 -24.45 -3.20
N ILE A 60 -58.52 -25.66 -3.71
CA ILE A 60 -57.26 -26.38 -3.47
C ILE A 60 -56.04 -25.51 -3.84
N SER A 61 -56.06 -24.82 -4.98
CA SER A 61 -54.96 -23.92 -5.40
C SER A 61 -54.73 -22.70 -4.50
N MET A 62 -55.64 -22.45 -3.55
CA MET A 62 -55.52 -21.39 -2.55
C MET A 62 -55.10 -21.95 -1.17
N GLY A 63 -54.91 -23.27 -1.03
CA GLY A 63 -54.59 -23.94 0.21
C GLY A 63 -55.80 -24.50 0.97
N ALA A 64 -56.90 -24.79 0.27
CA ALA A 64 -57.96 -25.63 0.84
C ALA A 64 -57.51 -27.09 0.88
N ASP A 65 -58.10 -27.89 1.76
CA ASP A 65 -57.84 -29.32 1.84
C ASP A 65 -58.11 -30.03 0.49
N ALA A 66 -57.06 -30.61 -0.08
CA ALA A 66 -57.12 -31.38 -1.31
C ALA A 66 -57.85 -32.72 -1.14
N PHE A 67 -57.89 -33.28 0.07
CA PHE A 67 -58.51 -34.56 0.40
C PHE A 67 -59.51 -34.51 1.57
N PRO A 68 -60.70 -33.86 1.40
CA PRO A 68 -61.71 -33.64 2.47
C PRO A 68 -62.32 -34.85 3.18
N ASN A 69 -61.86 -36.07 2.90
CA ASN A 69 -62.34 -37.29 3.53
C ASN A 69 -61.19 -38.21 3.97
N ASN A 70 -59.96 -37.73 3.95
CA ASN A 70 -58.77 -38.45 4.32
C ASN A 70 -57.88 -37.60 5.24
N ALA A 71 -58.12 -37.69 6.54
CA ALA A 71 -57.40 -36.92 7.55
C ALA A 71 -55.87 -37.19 7.66
N SER A 72 -55.29 -38.01 6.78
CA SER A 72 -53.84 -38.22 6.68
C SER A 72 -53.20 -37.34 5.61
N GLU A 73 -53.97 -36.70 4.73
CA GLU A 73 -53.53 -35.96 3.55
C GLU A 73 -54.32 -34.67 3.43
N HIS A 74 -53.65 -33.55 3.12
CA HIS A 74 -54.32 -32.26 2.95
C HIS A 74 -53.86 -31.46 1.74
N SER A 75 -52.76 -31.86 1.10
CA SER A 75 -52.09 -31.14 0.01
C SER A 75 -51.74 -32.10 -1.13
N ASP A 76 -51.75 -31.58 -2.36
CA ASP A 76 -51.51 -32.25 -3.65
C ASP A 76 -50.80 -31.24 -4.56
N LEU A 77 -49.48 -31.13 -4.39
CA LEU A 77 -48.66 -30.05 -4.94
C LEU A 77 -48.56 -30.11 -6.47
N ASP A 78 -48.42 -31.30 -7.05
CA ASP A 78 -48.33 -31.50 -8.49
C ASP A 78 -49.71 -31.73 -9.17
N GLY A 79 -50.74 -32.03 -8.39
CA GLY A 79 -52.12 -32.19 -8.85
C GLY A 79 -52.39 -33.54 -9.52
N ASP A 80 -51.61 -34.58 -9.25
CA ASP A 80 -51.77 -35.91 -9.83
C ASP A 80 -52.90 -36.74 -9.15
N GLY A 81 -53.36 -36.27 -7.98
CA GLY A 81 -54.43 -36.87 -7.19
C GLY A 81 -53.96 -37.85 -6.11
N ILE A 82 -52.66 -37.97 -5.88
CA ILE A 82 -52.00 -38.55 -4.70
C ILE A 82 -51.68 -37.39 -3.75
N GLY A 83 -51.81 -37.61 -2.43
CA GLY A 83 -51.50 -36.56 -1.47
C GLY A 83 -50.02 -36.51 -1.15
N ASP A 84 -49.49 -35.31 -0.87
CA ASP A 84 -48.05 -35.06 -0.64
C ASP A 84 -47.44 -35.96 0.45
N VAL A 85 -48.21 -36.48 1.41
CA VAL A 85 -47.68 -37.39 2.45
C VAL A 85 -47.52 -38.82 1.94
N ALA A 86 -48.31 -39.22 0.94
CA ALA A 86 -48.26 -40.54 0.30
C ALA A 86 -47.50 -40.55 -1.02
N ASP A 87 -47.25 -39.38 -1.62
CA ASP A 87 -46.46 -39.25 -2.83
C ASP A 87 -44.97 -39.49 -2.54
N GLU A 88 -44.27 -40.08 -3.51
CA GLU A 88 -42.82 -40.24 -3.48
C GLU A 88 -42.10 -39.11 -4.25
N ASP A 89 -42.83 -38.27 -5.00
CA ASP A 89 -42.36 -37.17 -5.87
C ASP A 89 -43.40 -36.03 -5.83
N MET A 90 -43.49 -35.31 -4.70
CA MET A 90 -44.64 -34.45 -4.41
C MET A 90 -44.79 -33.25 -5.35
N ASP A 91 -43.71 -32.77 -5.96
CA ASP A 91 -43.74 -31.65 -6.91
C ASP A 91 -43.77 -32.09 -8.38
N GLY A 92 -43.71 -33.41 -8.63
CA GLY A 92 -43.92 -34.03 -9.93
C GLY A 92 -42.80 -33.74 -10.94
N ASP A 93 -41.58 -33.46 -10.47
CA ASP A 93 -40.45 -33.12 -11.34
C ASP A 93 -39.62 -34.33 -11.80
N LEU A 94 -40.01 -35.54 -11.37
CA LEU A 94 -39.40 -36.85 -11.62
C LEU A 94 -38.19 -37.16 -10.73
N SER A 95 -37.92 -36.35 -9.71
CA SER A 95 -36.93 -36.57 -8.66
C SER A 95 -37.63 -36.94 -7.36
N PRO A 96 -37.47 -38.18 -6.86
CA PRO A 96 -38.14 -38.58 -5.63
C PRO A 96 -37.73 -37.72 -4.43
N ASP A 97 -38.67 -37.41 -3.54
CA ASP A 97 -38.47 -36.55 -2.35
C ASP A 97 -37.28 -36.98 -1.47
N GLU A 98 -36.93 -38.28 -1.47
CA GLU A 98 -35.80 -38.80 -0.69
C GLU A 98 -34.43 -38.34 -1.19
N VAL A 99 -34.33 -37.95 -2.45
CA VAL A 99 -33.11 -37.46 -3.10
C VAL A 99 -33.22 -36.02 -3.56
N ASP A 100 -34.43 -35.47 -3.56
CA ASP A 100 -34.68 -34.09 -3.92
C ASP A 100 -34.19 -33.10 -2.84
N VAL A 101 -33.37 -32.14 -3.26
CA VAL A 101 -32.86 -31.08 -2.36
C VAL A 101 -33.93 -30.00 -2.10
N TRP A 102 -34.87 -29.83 -3.02
CA TRP A 102 -36.02 -28.93 -2.93
C TRP A 102 -37.34 -29.62 -3.32
N PRO A 103 -37.86 -30.58 -2.51
CA PRO A 103 -39.07 -31.36 -2.83
C PRO A 103 -40.36 -30.56 -3.05
N GLU A 104 -40.37 -29.25 -2.79
CA GLU A 104 -41.55 -28.37 -2.94
C GLU A 104 -41.45 -27.48 -4.19
N ASP A 105 -40.40 -27.61 -5.01
CA ASP A 105 -40.09 -26.72 -6.13
C ASP A 105 -39.67 -27.50 -7.37
N SER A 106 -40.67 -27.83 -8.18
CA SER A 106 -40.53 -28.65 -9.40
C SER A 106 -39.56 -28.09 -10.46
N GLY A 107 -38.99 -26.91 -10.23
CA GLY A 107 -37.99 -26.29 -11.09
C GLY A 107 -36.54 -26.68 -10.76
N ILE A 108 -36.29 -27.26 -9.58
CA ILE A 108 -34.95 -27.50 -9.03
C ILE A 108 -34.94 -28.75 -8.14
N TRP A 109 -34.01 -29.67 -8.38
CA TRP A 109 -33.97 -30.95 -7.64
C TRP A 109 -32.58 -31.33 -7.08
N SER A 110 -31.50 -30.75 -7.60
CA SER A 110 -30.14 -31.18 -7.25
C SER A 110 -29.17 -30.03 -6.96
N ASP A 111 -28.28 -30.27 -6.01
CA ASP A 111 -27.20 -29.39 -5.56
C ASP A 111 -25.91 -30.23 -5.49
N THR A 112 -25.19 -30.34 -6.61
CA THR A 112 -24.12 -31.33 -6.74
C THR A 112 -22.91 -31.01 -5.86
N ASP A 113 -22.60 -29.74 -5.61
CA ASP A 113 -21.47 -29.32 -4.79
C ASP A 113 -21.86 -28.88 -3.36
N GLY A 114 -23.16 -28.78 -3.06
CA GLY A 114 -23.69 -28.56 -1.73
C GLY A 114 -23.60 -27.10 -1.28
N ASP A 115 -23.62 -26.16 -2.21
CA ASP A 115 -23.44 -24.74 -1.95
C ASP A 115 -24.75 -23.98 -1.70
N GLY A 116 -25.88 -24.65 -1.92
CA GLY A 116 -27.23 -24.13 -1.73
C GLY A 116 -27.85 -23.49 -2.98
N TYR A 117 -27.19 -23.58 -4.13
CA TYR A 117 -27.73 -23.26 -5.44
C TYR A 117 -28.02 -24.54 -6.25
N ALA A 118 -29.02 -24.47 -7.10
CA ALA A 118 -29.52 -25.63 -7.83
C ALA A 118 -28.79 -25.80 -9.16
N ASP A 119 -28.43 -27.03 -9.53
CA ASP A 119 -27.77 -27.36 -10.79
C ASP A 119 -28.63 -26.98 -12.01
N GLN A 120 -29.95 -26.96 -11.83
CA GLN A 120 -30.93 -26.66 -12.86
C GLN A 120 -30.89 -25.17 -13.24
N GLY A 121 -30.95 -24.89 -14.54
CA GLY A 121 -31.02 -23.53 -15.05
C GLY A 121 -32.44 -22.95 -15.08
N SER A 122 -32.55 -21.63 -15.27
CA SER A 122 -33.81 -20.89 -15.42
C SER A 122 -34.67 -20.74 -14.15
N HIS A 123 -34.08 -20.96 -12.98
CA HIS A 123 -34.68 -20.73 -11.68
C HIS A 123 -33.97 -19.60 -10.92
N ALA A 124 -34.63 -19.02 -9.90
CA ALA A 124 -34.05 -17.93 -9.12
C ALA A 124 -32.84 -18.37 -8.29
N LYS A 125 -32.81 -19.66 -7.91
CA LYS A 125 -31.71 -20.33 -7.21
C LYS A 125 -30.75 -21.09 -8.12
N SER A 126 -30.87 -20.94 -9.45
CA SER A 126 -29.97 -21.61 -10.37
C SER A 126 -28.52 -21.22 -10.13
N ASP A 127 -27.68 -22.24 -10.09
CA ASP A 127 -26.25 -22.13 -10.01
C ASP A 127 -25.64 -21.83 -11.39
N ASN A 128 -24.61 -20.99 -11.41
CA ASN A 128 -23.78 -20.75 -12.57
C ASN A 128 -22.51 -21.60 -12.59
N CYS A 129 -22.17 -22.25 -11.48
CA CYS A 129 -21.03 -23.15 -11.32
C CYS A 129 -21.39 -24.50 -10.65
N PRO A 130 -22.27 -25.35 -11.25
CA PRO A 130 -22.86 -26.57 -10.62
C PRO A 130 -21.92 -27.66 -10.07
N PHE A 131 -20.61 -27.50 -10.23
CA PHE A 131 -19.61 -28.48 -9.81
C PHE A 131 -18.48 -27.84 -8.99
N THR A 132 -18.62 -26.57 -8.63
CA THR A 132 -17.62 -25.78 -7.93
C THR A 132 -18.30 -25.00 -6.83
N TYR A 133 -18.20 -25.55 -5.61
CA TYR A 133 -18.76 -24.95 -4.42
C TYR A 133 -18.49 -23.45 -4.34
N GLY A 134 -19.56 -22.66 -4.24
CA GLY A 134 -19.49 -21.23 -4.30
C GLY A 134 -20.54 -20.50 -3.46
N LYS A 135 -20.29 -19.25 -3.11
CA LYS A 135 -21.30 -18.43 -2.40
C LYS A 135 -21.56 -17.09 -3.05
N SER A 136 -20.99 -16.88 -4.23
CA SER A 136 -21.18 -15.67 -5.01
C SER A 136 -22.67 -15.40 -5.24
N ARG A 137 -23.02 -14.12 -5.28
CA ARG A 137 -24.39 -13.63 -5.51
C ARG A 137 -24.46 -12.60 -6.62
N TYR A 138 -23.33 -11.98 -6.95
CA TYR A 138 -23.26 -10.96 -7.99
C TYR A 138 -22.81 -11.55 -9.32
N ARG A 139 -23.61 -11.28 -10.38
CA ARG A 139 -23.38 -11.70 -11.77
C ARG A 139 -23.42 -13.21 -12.02
N LEU A 140 -22.63 -14.00 -11.29
CA LEU A 140 -22.67 -15.46 -11.26
C LEU A 140 -23.05 -15.89 -9.85
N LYS A 141 -24.08 -16.70 -9.68
CA LYS A 141 -24.49 -17.30 -8.41
C LYS A 141 -23.86 -18.68 -8.26
N GLY A 142 -23.57 -19.10 -7.03
CA GLY A 142 -23.00 -20.42 -6.71
C GLY A 142 -21.60 -20.66 -7.27
N CYS A 143 -20.88 -19.60 -7.61
CA CYS A 143 -19.48 -19.68 -8.00
C CYS A 143 -18.56 -19.34 -6.83
N SER A 144 -17.31 -19.82 -6.93
CA SER A 144 -16.24 -19.56 -5.95
C SER A 144 -16.15 -18.06 -5.62
N ASP A 145 -16.05 -17.78 -4.32
CA ASP A 145 -16.13 -16.47 -3.65
C ASP A 145 -15.32 -16.63 -2.36
N ILE A 146 -13.99 -16.52 -2.48
CA ILE A 146 -13.03 -16.93 -1.44
C ILE A 146 -13.10 -16.01 -0.22
N ASP A 147 -13.23 -14.70 -0.45
CA ASP A 147 -13.27 -13.69 0.60
C ASP A 147 -14.68 -13.46 1.19
N GLY A 148 -15.72 -13.90 0.47
CA GLY A 148 -17.10 -13.83 0.90
C GLY A 148 -17.76 -12.46 0.69
N ASP A 149 -17.25 -11.62 -0.22
CA ASP A 149 -17.85 -10.34 -0.58
C ASP A 149 -19.08 -10.48 -1.53
N PHE A 150 -19.36 -11.72 -1.96
CA PHE A 150 -20.40 -12.15 -2.91
C PHE A 150 -20.09 -11.93 -4.39
N THR A 151 -18.92 -11.42 -4.71
CA THR A 151 -18.39 -11.33 -6.07
C THR A 151 -17.69 -12.66 -6.37
N PRO A 152 -17.96 -13.29 -7.52
CA PRO A 152 -17.25 -14.51 -7.87
C PRO A 152 -15.79 -14.20 -8.21
N ASP A 153 -14.85 -15.04 -7.78
CA ASP A 153 -13.39 -14.81 -7.88
C ASP A 153 -12.93 -14.41 -9.29
N ILE A 154 -13.55 -14.97 -10.33
CA ILE A 154 -13.24 -14.68 -11.74
C ILE A 154 -13.49 -13.22 -12.15
N TYR A 155 -14.37 -12.52 -11.42
CA TYR A 155 -14.72 -11.13 -11.63
C TYR A 155 -14.30 -10.22 -10.48
N ASP A 156 -13.64 -10.78 -9.47
CA ASP A 156 -13.10 -10.02 -8.36
C ASP A 156 -11.75 -9.40 -8.72
N SER A 157 -11.55 -8.17 -8.29
CA SER A 157 -10.25 -7.50 -8.36
C SER A 157 -9.33 -7.87 -7.20
N ASP A 158 -9.86 -8.36 -6.09
CA ASP A 158 -9.17 -8.77 -4.86
C ASP A 158 -9.86 -10.03 -4.35
N ALA A 159 -9.51 -11.20 -4.92
CA ALA A 159 -10.35 -12.39 -4.77
C ALA A 159 -10.21 -13.07 -3.39
N ASP A 160 -9.12 -12.82 -2.67
CA ASP A 160 -8.94 -13.32 -1.31
C ASP A 160 -9.18 -12.26 -0.21
N GLY A 161 -9.47 -11.02 -0.60
CA GLY A 161 -9.92 -9.94 0.26
C GLY A 161 -8.84 -9.47 1.23
N ASP A 162 -7.57 -9.61 0.85
CA ASP A 162 -6.44 -9.20 1.68
C ASP A 162 -6.15 -7.69 1.62
N GLY A 163 -6.79 -6.99 0.68
CA GLY A 163 -6.69 -5.56 0.44
C GLY A 163 -5.75 -5.17 -0.70
N ILE A 164 -5.01 -6.11 -1.28
CA ILE A 164 -4.15 -5.91 -2.44
C ILE A 164 -4.83 -6.53 -3.67
N SER A 165 -4.86 -5.80 -4.78
CA SER A 165 -5.51 -6.37 -5.97
C SER A 165 -4.74 -7.55 -6.55
N ASN A 166 -5.48 -8.48 -7.16
CA ASN A 166 -4.98 -9.62 -7.92
C ASN A 166 -3.89 -9.21 -8.94
N GLN A 167 -4.03 -8.01 -9.52
CA GLN A 167 -3.05 -7.47 -10.46
C GLN A 167 -1.76 -7.00 -9.78
N GLN A 168 -1.86 -6.35 -8.61
CA GLN A 168 -0.72 -5.87 -7.83
C GLN A 168 0.10 -7.02 -7.26
N GLU A 169 -0.52 -8.08 -6.75
CA GLU A 169 0.21 -9.27 -6.28
C GLU A 169 1.03 -9.95 -7.39
N ILE A 170 0.42 -10.11 -8.57
CA ILE A 170 1.12 -10.64 -9.74
C ILE A 170 2.27 -9.70 -10.15
N ALA A 171 2.08 -8.38 -10.04
CA ALA A 171 3.09 -7.40 -10.40
C ALA A 171 4.24 -7.31 -9.38
N ALA A 172 3.96 -7.47 -8.08
CA ALA A 172 4.93 -7.53 -7.00
C ALA A 172 5.70 -8.87 -6.99
N SER A 173 5.15 -9.91 -7.62
CA SER A 173 5.81 -11.21 -7.72
C SER A 173 7.15 -11.11 -8.45
N THR A 174 8.18 -11.74 -7.86
CA THR A 174 9.54 -11.80 -8.40
C THR A 174 9.88 -13.21 -8.89
N GLY A 175 11.07 -13.40 -9.47
CA GLY A 175 11.52 -14.75 -9.86
C GLY A 175 11.69 -15.74 -8.69
N THR A 176 11.62 -15.27 -7.44
CA THR A 176 11.83 -16.06 -6.22
C THR A 176 10.64 -16.07 -5.28
N ILE A 177 9.77 -15.08 -5.34
CA ILE A 177 8.57 -14.94 -4.51
C ILE A 177 7.39 -14.82 -5.46
N LEU A 178 6.40 -15.68 -5.30
CA LEU A 178 5.16 -15.65 -6.06
C LEU A 178 4.04 -15.42 -5.05
N TYR A 179 3.32 -14.31 -5.22
CA TYR A 179 2.10 -14.02 -4.50
C TYR A 179 0.92 -14.68 -5.23
N ASP A 180 -0.06 -15.17 -4.47
CA ASP A 180 -1.15 -16.00 -4.97
C ASP A 180 -2.49 -15.28 -4.73
N PRO A 181 -3.12 -14.73 -5.78
CA PRO A 181 -4.32 -13.90 -5.66
C PRO A 181 -5.59 -14.53 -5.12
N TYR A 182 -5.48 -15.74 -4.61
CA TYR A 182 -6.58 -16.54 -4.09
C TYR A 182 -6.21 -17.07 -2.68
N ASN A 183 -5.22 -16.46 -2.03
CA ASN A 183 -4.67 -16.87 -0.75
C ASN A 183 -4.07 -15.69 0.04
N ALA A 184 -4.89 -15.09 0.90
CA ALA A 184 -4.56 -13.96 1.75
C ALA A 184 -3.35 -14.15 2.70
N ASP A 185 -2.89 -15.40 2.91
CA ASP A 185 -1.68 -15.67 3.71
C ASP A 185 -0.38 -15.44 2.91
N ILE A 186 -0.46 -15.30 1.58
CA ILE A 186 0.67 -15.11 0.64
C ILE A 186 0.54 -13.75 -0.06
N THR A 187 0.39 -12.70 0.75
CA THR A 187 0.27 -11.31 0.31
C THR A 187 1.62 -10.58 0.32
N PRO A 188 1.87 -9.62 -0.58
CA PRO A 188 3.02 -8.73 -0.49
C PRO A 188 2.97 -7.82 0.73
N LEU A 189 4.11 -7.22 1.07
CA LEU A 189 4.17 -6.19 2.11
C LEU A 189 3.57 -4.89 1.57
N ASP A 190 2.84 -4.19 2.43
CA ASP A 190 2.23 -2.87 2.24
C ASP A 190 2.37 -2.14 3.59
N PHE A 191 3.40 -1.29 3.68
CA PHE A 191 3.88 -0.71 4.93
C PHE A 191 2.88 0.28 5.54
N ASP A 192 2.33 1.18 4.72
CA ASP A 192 1.42 2.23 5.13
C ASP A 192 -0.06 1.86 4.97
N LYS A 193 -0.35 0.73 4.30
CA LYS A 193 -1.67 0.13 4.11
C LYS A 193 -2.55 0.93 3.17
N ASP A 194 -1.97 1.52 2.15
CA ASP A 194 -2.68 2.27 1.14
C ASP A 194 -3.23 1.39 -0.01
N THR A 195 -3.02 0.07 0.06
CA THR A 195 -3.34 -0.98 -0.93
C THR A 195 -2.34 -1.14 -2.07
N ILE A 196 -1.21 -0.44 -2.03
CA ILE A 196 -0.12 -0.57 -2.99
C ILE A 196 1.04 -1.31 -2.30
N PRO A 197 1.49 -2.43 -2.87
CA PRO A 197 2.65 -3.13 -2.30
C PRO A 197 3.94 -2.30 -2.29
N ASP A 198 4.80 -2.46 -1.29
CA ASP A 198 6.10 -1.76 -1.11
C ASP A 198 7.02 -1.86 -2.36
N ASP A 199 6.89 -2.94 -3.15
CA ASP A 199 7.68 -3.12 -4.38
C ASP A 199 7.16 -2.30 -5.58
N LEU A 200 5.94 -1.75 -5.47
CA LEU A 200 5.21 -1.01 -6.50
C LEU A 200 4.87 0.42 -6.07
N ASP A 201 4.91 0.71 -4.78
CA ASP A 201 4.62 2.01 -4.19
C ASP A 201 5.80 2.98 -4.39
N PRO A 202 5.58 4.20 -4.89
CA PRO A 202 6.60 5.24 -4.94
C PRO A 202 6.92 5.93 -3.61
N ASP A 203 6.11 5.78 -2.56
CA ASP A 203 6.25 6.48 -1.26
C ASP A 203 5.71 5.59 -0.12
N ASP A 204 6.53 4.64 0.34
CA ASP A 204 6.13 3.52 1.22
C ASP A 204 5.61 3.97 2.60
N ASP A 205 5.98 5.17 3.08
CA ASP A 205 5.54 5.69 4.37
C ASP A 205 4.63 6.92 4.31
N ASN A 206 4.30 7.33 3.08
CA ASN A 206 3.36 8.39 2.74
C ASN A 206 3.71 9.74 3.40
N ASP A 207 5.00 10.10 3.38
CA ASP A 207 5.52 11.36 3.96
C ASP A 207 5.76 12.49 2.94
N ASP A 208 5.30 12.27 1.70
CA ASP A 208 5.49 13.08 0.50
C ASP A 208 6.90 13.00 -0.11
N TRP A 209 7.83 12.19 0.42
CA TRP A 209 9.12 11.93 -0.20
C TRP A 209 9.12 10.62 -0.98
N PRO A 210 9.48 10.65 -2.28
CA PRO A 210 9.61 9.41 -3.03
C PRO A 210 10.73 8.52 -2.50
N ASP A 211 10.46 7.22 -2.44
CA ASP A 211 11.38 6.16 -2.04
C ASP A 211 12.76 6.24 -2.70
N ASP A 212 12.80 6.54 -4.00
CA ASP A 212 14.05 6.62 -4.76
C ASP A 212 14.93 7.77 -4.28
N VAL A 213 14.33 8.91 -3.96
CA VAL A 213 15.01 10.07 -3.36
C VAL A 213 15.48 9.74 -1.96
N GLU A 214 14.66 9.10 -1.15
CA GLU A 214 14.99 8.75 0.23
C GLU A 214 16.17 7.81 0.32
N ILE A 215 16.14 6.72 -0.46
CA ILE A 215 17.23 5.76 -0.56
C ILE A 215 18.52 6.44 -1.03
N ASP A 216 18.44 7.30 -2.05
CA ASP A 216 19.60 8.03 -2.59
C ASP A 216 20.16 9.08 -1.60
N ARG A 217 19.33 9.56 -0.66
CA ARG A 217 19.74 10.48 0.42
C ARG A 217 20.13 9.76 1.71
N GLY A 218 19.77 8.50 1.84
CA GLY A 218 20.01 7.66 3.01
C GLY A 218 19.06 7.95 4.18
N SER A 219 17.86 8.50 3.92
CA SER A 219 16.73 8.38 4.85
C SER A 219 16.11 6.98 4.77
N ASP A 220 15.20 6.68 5.69
CA ASP A 220 14.53 5.39 5.79
C ASP A 220 13.12 5.50 5.23
N LYS A 221 12.88 4.87 4.08
CA LYS A 221 11.60 4.88 3.34
C LYS A 221 10.39 4.28 4.07
N PHE A 222 10.64 3.71 5.24
CA PHE A 222 9.63 3.12 6.12
C PHE A 222 9.48 3.94 7.41
N ASN A 223 9.89 5.20 7.41
CA ASN A 223 9.89 6.05 8.59
C ASN A 223 9.64 7.52 8.22
N LYS A 224 8.35 7.88 8.15
CA LYS A 224 7.86 9.23 7.89
C LYS A 224 8.42 10.34 8.78
N GLU A 225 8.99 9.99 9.94
CA GLU A 225 9.63 10.95 10.83
C GLU A 225 11.09 11.23 10.46
N GLU A 226 11.68 10.47 9.55
CA GLU A 226 13.06 10.54 9.08
C GLU A 226 13.13 10.92 7.60
N THR A 227 12.83 12.19 7.29
CA THR A 227 12.89 12.68 5.92
C THR A 227 14.29 13.19 5.56
N PRO A 228 14.62 13.37 4.27
CA PRO A 228 15.88 13.99 3.85
C PRO A 228 16.14 15.35 4.51
N PHE A 229 15.10 16.11 4.85
CA PHE A 229 15.26 17.41 5.52
C PHE A 229 15.72 17.31 6.96
N ASN A 230 15.36 16.25 7.68
CA ASN A 230 15.62 16.14 9.11
C ASN A 230 16.68 15.08 9.47
N LEU A 231 17.11 14.28 8.50
CA LEU A 231 18.18 13.27 8.58
C LEU A 231 19.43 13.76 9.33
N TYR A 232 19.79 15.03 9.14
CA TYR A 232 20.95 15.65 9.78
C TYR A 232 20.52 16.48 10.99
N PHE A 233 20.97 16.07 12.18
CA PHE A 233 20.71 16.75 13.46
C PHE A 233 19.24 16.67 13.93
N ASN A 234 18.41 15.80 13.35
CA ASN A 234 17.01 15.57 13.72
C ASN A 234 16.21 16.89 13.76
N SER A 235 16.52 17.79 12.83
CA SER A 235 15.92 19.13 12.74
C SER A 235 15.74 19.44 11.27
N ASN A 236 14.62 20.05 10.88
CA ASN A 236 14.42 20.45 9.49
C ASN A 236 15.55 21.43 9.06
N THR A 237 16.34 21.00 8.08
CA THR A 237 17.48 21.73 7.52
C THR A 237 17.21 22.34 6.15
N GLY A 238 16.00 22.20 5.61
CA GLY A 238 15.72 22.52 4.22
C GLY A 238 14.35 23.10 3.91
N PHE A 239 14.22 23.55 2.66
CA PHE A 239 12.97 23.97 2.04
C PHE A 239 13.12 23.94 0.51
N PHE A 240 11.99 23.88 -0.18
CA PHE A 240 11.89 23.98 -1.62
C PHE A 240 11.55 25.41 -2.05
N TYR A 241 12.13 25.87 -3.16
CA TYR A 241 11.89 27.18 -3.75
C TYR A 241 11.39 27.05 -5.19
N SER A 242 10.10 27.29 -5.40
CA SER A 242 9.40 27.18 -6.69
C SER A 242 9.50 28.43 -7.58
N GLY A 243 10.13 29.49 -7.08
CA GLY A 243 10.33 30.75 -7.81
C GLY A 243 9.32 31.85 -7.45
N GLY A 244 9.73 33.10 -7.59
CA GLY A 244 8.92 34.28 -7.27
C GLY A 244 9.28 34.90 -5.91
N LEU A 245 8.54 35.95 -5.55
CA LEU A 245 8.70 36.69 -4.28
C LEU A 245 7.41 36.68 -3.44
N SER A 246 6.47 35.81 -3.78
CA SER A 246 5.20 35.62 -3.06
C SER A 246 5.40 34.72 -1.84
N GLY A 247 4.46 34.75 -0.91
CA GLY A 247 4.48 33.88 0.28
C GLY A 247 4.50 32.39 -0.06
N ASP A 248 3.92 32.01 -1.21
CA ASP A 248 3.80 30.63 -1.67
C ASP A 248 5.04 30.13 -2.45
N SER A 249 6.10 30.95 -2.54
CA SER A 249 7.33 30.58 -3.27
C SER A 249 8.24 29.63 -2.48
N PHE A 250 7.89 29.30 -1.23
CA PHE A 250 8.66 28.41 -0.36
C PHE A 250 7.74 27.32 0.20
N SER A 251 8.16 26.06 0.07
CA SER A 251 7.43 24.89 0.57
C SER A 251 8.34 23.95 1.36
N SER A 252 7.75 23.13 2.21
CA SER A 252 8.41 21.96 2.82
C SER A 252 8.06 20.64 2.15
N GLU A 253 7.05 20.65 1.28
CA GLU A 253 6.60 19.48 0.50
C GLU A 253 7.54 19.25 -0.67
N TYR A 254 7.80 17.98 -0.99
CA TYR A 254 8.63 17.59 -2.11
C TYR A 254 8.07 18.14 -3.43
N ASP A 255 8.93 18.77 -4.22
CA ASP A 255 8.60 19.26 -5.56
C ASP A 255 9.82 19.15 -6.46
N ALA A 256 9.78 18.19 -7.39
CA ALA A 256 10.85 17.91 -8.35
C ALA A 256 11.13 19.06 -9.33
N GLU A 257 10.20 20.01 -9.53
CA GLU A 257 10.41 21.18 -10.39
C GLU A 257 11.03 22.38 -9.64
N SER A 258 11.03 22.32 -8.31
CA SER A 258 11.52 23.38 -7.46
C SER A 258 13.02 23.23 -7.13
N ILE A 259 13.63 24.32 -6.67
CA ILE A 259 15.02 24.28 -6.19
C ILE A 259 15.01 23.90 -4.72
N GLU A 260 15.54 22.73 -4.40
CA GLU A 260 15.80 22.32 -3.02
C GLU A 260 16.98 23.10 -2.44
N ILE A 261 16.80 23.63 -1.23
CA ILE A 261 17.88 24.19 -0.41
C ILE A 261 17.85 23.47 0.94
N SER A 262 18.64 22.43 1.08
CA SER A 262 18.73 21.64 2.32
C SER A 262 20.18 21.22 2.63
N LEU A 263 20.40 20.72 3.85
CA LEU A 263 21.70 20.11 4.19
C LEU A 263 21.89 18.76 3.46
N SER A 264 20.82 18.04 3.15
CA SER A 264 20.85 16.77 2.42
C SER A 264 21.27 16.95 0.97
N ALA A 265 20.68 17.90 0.25
CA ALA A 265 21.10 18.26 -1.11
C ALA A 265 22.56 18.75 -1.15
N LEU A 266 23.00 19.53 -0.16
CA LEU A 266 24.42 19.92 -0.07
C LEU A 266 25.33 18.71 0.18
N SER A 267 24.89 17.78 1.02
CA SER A 267 25.60 16.55 1.36
C SER A 267 25.84 15.71 0.11
N GLU A 268 24.79 15.45 -0.68
CA GLU A 268 24.87 14.75 -1.97
C GLU A 268 25.94 15.37 -2.89
N ILE A 269 25.84 16.68 -3.18
CA ILE A 269 26.79 17.35 -4.08
C ILE A 269 28.24 17.20 -3.58
N VAL A 270 28.44 17.30 -2.26
CA VAL A 270 29.76 17.17 -1.66
C VAL A 270 30.28 15.73 -1.78
N PHE A 271 29.44 14.73 -1.54
CA PHE A 271 29.81 13.32 -1.50
C PHE A 271 29.91 12.67 -2.89
N GLU A 272 29.16 13.12 -3.88
CA GLU A 272 29.20 12.56 -5.23
C GLU A 272 30.22 13.27 -6.13
N GLU A 273 30.19 14.61 -6.17
CA GLU A 273 30.98 15.36 -7.14
C GLU A 273 32.30 15.89 -6.57
N LEU A 274 32.31 16.28 -5.28
CA LEU A 274 33.41 17.05 -4.70
C LEU A 274 34.34 16.27 -3.76
N VAL A 275 34.09 14.98 -3.50
CA VAL A 275 34.96 14.16 -2.61
C VAL A 275 36.40 14.17 -3.08
N ILE A 276 36.65 13.91 -4.36
CA ILE A 276 38.00 13.87 -4.92
C ILE A 276 38.68 15.25 -4.80
N PRO A 277 38.08 16.37 -5.26
CA PRO A 277 38.59 17.71 -4.99
C PRO A 277 38.90 17.97 -3.52
N PHE A 278 38.00 17.66 -2.60
CA PHE A 278 38.20 17.86 -1.15
C PHE A 278 39.37 17.02 -0.61
N LEU A 279 39.49 15.76 -1.01
CA LEU A 279 40.62 14.90 -0.63
C LEU A 279 41.96 15.39 -1.17
N LEU A 280 41.96 16.06 -2.33
CA LEU A 280 43.17 16.64 -2.91
C LEU A 280 43.63 17.91 -2.18
N VAL A 281 42.74 18.68 -1.54
CA VAL A 281 43.09 19.95 -0.88
C VAL A 281 44.21 19.79 0.16
N PRO A 282 44.14 18.88 1.14
CA PRO A 282 45.23 18.66 2.10
C PRO A 282 46.54 18.23 1.42
N ILE A 283 46.46 17.40 0.38
CA ILE A 283 47.63 16.94 -0.39
C ILE A 283 48.30 18.11 -1.10
N TYR A 284 47.51 19.00 -1.73
CA TYR A 284 48.01 20.23 -2.35
C TYR A 284 48.70 21.13 -1.33
N PHE A 285 48.10 21.32 -0.15
CA PHE A 285 48.74 22.10 0.92
C PHE A 285 50.03 21.44 1.42
N ALA A 286 50.05 20.13 1.63
CA ALA A 286 51.25 19.39 2.05
C ALA A 286 52.39 19.56 1.04
N ILE A 287 52.11 19.37 -0.26
CA ILE A 287 53.08 19.59 -1.34
C ILE A 287 53.53 21.06 -1.39
N PHE A 288 52.60 22.01 -1.23
CA PHE A 288 52.89 23.44 -1.21
C PHE A 288 53.84 23.80 -0.08
N PHE A 289 53.58 23.36 1.15
CA PHE A 289 54.41 23.63 2.31
C PHE A 289 55.77 22.93 2.22
N ALA A 290 55.82 21.67 1.77
CA ALA A 290 57.08 20.95 1.55
C ALA A 290 57.99 21.67 0.54
N ARG A 291 57.45 22.05 -0.62
CA ARG A 291 58.18 22.81 -1.65
C ARG A 291 58.65 24.17 -1.15
N ARG A 292 57.84 24.86 -0.34
CA ARG A 292 58.20 26.15 0.27
C ARG A 292 59.30 25.99 1.33
N GLY A 293 59.27 24.91 2.10
CA GLY A 293 60.31 24.55 3.07
C GLY A 293 61.66 24.30 2.40
N GLU A 294 61.67 23.46 1.36
CA GLU A 294 62.87 23.17 0.56
C GLU A 294 63.46 24.43 -0.08
N TYR A 295 62.63 25.30 -0.66
CA TYR A 295 63.07 26.59 -1.19
C TYR A 295 63.74 27.47 -0.11
N LYS A 296 63.09 27.63 1.06
CA LYS A 296 63.64 28.42 2.18
C LYS A 296 64.96 27.84 2.69
N LYS A 297 65.06 26.51 2.76
CA LYS A 297 66.28 25.81 3.18
C LYS A 297 67.43 26.07 2.21
N CYS A 298 67.19 25.95 0.90
CA CYS A 298 68.20 26.28 -0.11
C CYS A 298 68.62 27.74 -0.04
N LEU A 299 67.67 28.68 0.13
CA LEU A 299 67.99 30.10 0.26
C LEU A 299 68.90 30.37 1.47
N ALA A 300 68.56 29.79 2.62
CA ALA A 300 69.37 29.90 3.83
C ALA A 300 70.77 29.25 3.67
N GLU A 301 70.88 28.11 2.99
CA GLU A 301 72.15 27.46 2.69
C GLU A 301 73.04 28.33 1.76
N ILE A 302 72.45 29.01 0.78
CA ILE A 302 73.14 29.94 -0.13
C ILE A 302 73.65 31.17 0.63
N GLU A 303 72.82 31.78 1.48
CA GLU A 303 73.20 32.94 2.29
C GLU A 303 74.29 32.61 3.34
N ALA A 304 74.30 31.38 3.85
CA ALA A 304 75.29 30.92 4.83
C ALA A 304 76.59 30.39 4.20
N ALA A 305 76.67 30.28 2.87
CA ALA A 305 77.82 29.69 2.19
C ALA A 305 79.09 30.54 2.38
N LYS A 306 80.20 29.88 2.79
CA LYS A 306 81.47 30.55 3.11
C LYS A 306 82.57 30.28 2.08
N SER A 307 82.27 29.55 1.00
CA SER A 307 83.27 29.20 -0.01
C SER A 307 82.66 29.06 -1.41
N LEU A 308 83.45 29.37 -2.43
CA LEU A 308 83.05 29.18 -3.84
C LEU A 308 82.71 27.72 -4.16
N LYS A 309 83.40 26.75 -3.53
CA LYS A 309 83.14 25.32 -3.72
C LYS A 309 81.74 24.92 -3.24
N GLN A 310 81.29 25.49 -2.12
CA GLN A 310 79.95 25.27 -1.58
C GLN A 310 78.87 25.86 -2.50
N LEU A 311 79.11 27.03 -3.10
CA LEU A 311 78.15 27.66 -4.03
C LEU A 311 77.93 26.81 -5.29
N ILE A 312 78.99 26.25 -5.88
CA ILE A 312 78.90 25.35 -7.05
C ILE A 312 78.13 24.06 -6.73
N GLU A 313 78.35 23.51 -5.53
CA GLU A 313 77.61 22.31 -5.07
C GLU A 313 76.12 22.61 -4.87
N LEU A 314 75.80 23.78 -4.29
CA LEU A 314 74.42 24.25 -4.13
C LEU A 314 73.75 24.52 -5.48
N GLU A 315 74.46 25.05 -6.48
CA GLU A 315 73.94 25.23 -7.84
C GLU A 315 73.52 23.88 -8.47
N SER A 316 74.37 22.87 -8.36
CA SER A 316 74.06 21.50 -8.83
C SER A 316 72.83 20.93 -8.11
N LYS A 317 72.75 21.12 -6.78
CA LYS A 317 71.61 20.70 -5.96
C LYS A 317 70.30 21.39 -6.38
N VAL A 318 70.31 22.72 -6.59
CA VAL A 318 69.14 23.48 -7.04
C VAL A 318 68.66 22.99 -8.41
N ASN A 319 69.58 22.77 -9.37
CA ASN A 319 69.24 22.24 -10.69
C ASN A 319 68.60 20.84 -10.61
N LEU A 320 69.13 19.96 -9.76
CA LEU A 320 68.54 18.64 -9.53
C LEU A 320 67.14 18.75 -8.91
N MET A 321 66.94 19.65 -7.94
CA MET A 321 65.65 19.84 -7.28
C MET A 321 64.57 20.41 -8.22
N VAL A 322 64.94 21.27 -9.18
CA VAL A 322 64.02 21.71 -10.25
C VAL A 322 63.70 20.56 -11.19
N LYS A 323 64.70 19.77 -11.61
CA LYS A 323 64.53 18.61 -12.49
C LYS A 323 63.61 17.54 -11.89
N GLU A 324 63.77 17.26 -10.59
CA GLU A 324 62.96 16.32 -9.82
C GLU A 324 61.62 16.93 -9.35
N LYS A 325 61.29 18.17 -9.74
CA LYS A 325 60.06 18.90 -9.36
C LYS A 325 59.87 19.05 -7.83
N LYS A 326 60.98 18.99 -7.07
CA LYS A 326 61.02 19.25 -5.61
C LYS A 326 60.85 20.73 -5.28
N ILE A 327 61.18 21.62 -6.22
CA ILE A 327 60.87 23.07 -6.15
C ILE A 327 60.30 23.55 -7.48
N LYS A 328 59.58 24.68 -7.48
CA LYS A 328 59.02 25.27 -8.70
C LYS A 328 60.12 25.96 -9.52
N VAL A 329 59.95 26.02 -10.83
CA VAL A 329 60.93 26.62 -11.75
C VAL A 329 61.26 28.07 -11.37
N TYR A 330 60.25 28.90 -11.04
CA TYR A 330 60.50 30.28 -10.63
C TYR A 330 61.26 30.39 -9.30
N HIS A 331 61.04 29.47 -8.34
CA HIS A 331 61.87 29.39 -7.14
C HIS A 331 63.32 29.04 -7.50
N GLY A 332 63.53 28.12 -8.45
CA GLY A 332 64.86 27.81 -8.98
C GLY A 332 65.57 29.01 -9.61
N LEU A 333 64.85 29.82 -10.40
CA LEU A 333 65.39 31.05 -10.99
C LEU A 333 65.82 32.06 -9.92
N VAL A 334 64.99 32.26 -8.88
CA VAL A 334 65.33 33.14 -7.76
C VAL A 334 66.55 32.64 -7.01
N LEU A 335 66.64 31.33 -6.72
CA LEU A 335 67.81 30.73 -6.07
C LEU A 335 69.08 30.88 -6.92
N ARG A 336 68.97 30.77 -8.24
CA ARG A 336 70.09 30.98 -9.17
C ARG A 336 70.57 32.43 -9.15
N ASN A 337 69.66 33.40 -9.16
CA ASN A 337 70.06 34.81 -9.02
C ASN A 337 70.77 35.06 -7.69
N ALA A 338 70.28 34.45 -6.59
CA ALA A 338 70.93 34.54 -5.28
C ALA A 338 72.34 33.89 -5.26
N LEU A 339 72.52 32.77 -5.97
CA LEU A 339 73.84 32.14 -6.17
C LEU A 339 74.79 33.06 -6.95
N GLU A 340 74.35 33.61 -8.08
CA GLU A 340 75.15 34.51 -8.93
C GLU A 340 75.58 35.78 -8.16
N GLU A 341 74.70 36.33 -7.32
CA GLU A 341 75.01 37.47 -6.45
C GLU A 341 76.06 37.12 -5.39
N ASN A 342 75.91 35.99 -4.69
CA ASN A 342 76.85 35.56 -3.66
C ASN A 342 78.22 35.18 -4.25
N GLU A 343 78.25 34.55 -5.43
CA GLU A 343 79.50 34.30 -6.15
C GLU A 343 80.22 35.59 -6.51
N SER A 344 79.48 36.61 -6.96
CA SER A 344 80.04 37.91 -7.32
C SER A 344 80.63 38.62 -6.11
N LYS A 345 79.95 38.57 -4.95
CA LYS A 345 80.47 39.07 -3.66
C LYS A 345 81.73 38.34 -3.24
N TYR A 346 81.79 37.01 -3.39
CA TYR A 346 82.97 36.24 -3.02
C TYR A 346 84.16 36.53 -3.93
N LYS A 347 83.91 36.67 -5.24
CA LYS A 347 84.93 37.04 -6.23
C LYS A 347 85.45 38.46 -6.01
N SER A 348 84.61 39.42 -5.62
CA SER A 348 85.04 40.79 -5.31
C SER A 348 85.87 40.85 -4.02
N LEU A 349 85.40 40.22 -2.94
CA LEU A 349 86.14 40.14 -1.66
C LEU A 349 87.52 39.51 -1.81
N LYS A 350 87.63 38.43 -2.61
CA LYS A 350 88.91 37.80 -2.91
C LYS A 350 89.81 38.67 -3.80
N ARG A 351 89.25 39.52 -4.67
CA ARG A 351 90.03 40.47 -5.48
C ARG A 351 90.65 41.57 -4.61
N PHE A 352 89.89 42.09 -3.65
CA PHE A 352 90.39 43.07 -2.68
C PHE A 352 91.48 42.49 -1.76
N SER A 353 91.41 41.20 -1.40
CA SER A 353 92.46 40.58 -0.55
C SER A 353 93.80 40.33 -1.27
N TYR A 354 93.85 40.40 -2.60
CA TYR A 354 95.10 40.29 -3.38
C TYR A 354 95.67 41.65 -3.81
N GLU A 355 94.97 42.76 -3.52
CA GLU A 355 95.44 44.13 -3.79
C GLU A 355 96.03 44.81 -2.53
N GLU A 356 96.00 44.15 -1.35
CA GLU A 356 96.56 44.65 -0.07
C GLU A 356 97.84 43.91 0.41
N GLU A 357 98.41 43.01 -0.39
CA GLU A 357 99.79 42.47 -0.22
C GLU A 357 100.72 43.07 -1.28
#